data_AF-A0A7X3VIG8-F1
#
_entry.id   AF-A0A7X3VIG8-F1
#
_cell.length_a   1.000
_cell.length_b   1.000
_cell.length_c   1.000
_cell.angle_alpha   90.00
_cell.angle_beta   90.00
_cell.angle_gamma   90.00
#
_symmetry.space_group_name_H-M   'P 1'
#
loop_
_entity.id
_entity.type
_entity.pdbx_description
1 polymer ?
#
loop_
_entity_poly.entity_id
_entity_poly.type
_entity_poly.pdbx_seq_one_letter_code
_entity_poly.pdbx_strand_id
1 'polypeptide(L)' 'MSVQITIRGVSESVRDELAARAALQRQSMQEFLRSELERIASRPSLDTWLQGVRERKAAAETRVRPASILSARDMDRR' A
#
# COMPACT_ATOMS: atom_id res chain seq x y z
N MET A 1 4.04 21.36 -9.37
CA MET A 1 5.45 21.69 -9.09
C MET A 1 6.29 20.47 -9.42
N SER A 2 7.40 20.62 -10.13
CA SER A 2 8.35 19.53 -10.32
C SER A 2 9.18 19.35 -9.05
N VAL A 3 9.31 18.11 -8.58
CA VAL A 3 10.16 17.74 -7.45
C VAL A 3 11.28 16.87 -8.00
N GLN A 4 12.53 17.28 -7.81
CA GLN A 4 13.70 16.53 -8.24
C GLN A 4 14.30 15.77 -7.05
N ILE A 5 14.48 14.47 -7.20
CA ILE A 5 15.08 13.60 -6.18
C ILE A 5 16.41 13.06 -6.72
N THR A 6 17.48 13.20 -5.94
CA THR A 6 18.80 12.64 -6.28
C THR A 6 19.15 11.54 -5.28
N ILE A 7 19.31 10.31 -5.76
CA ILE A 7 19.68 9.17 -4.93
C ILE A 7 21.20 8.96 -5.06
N ARG A 8 21.93 9.08 -3.96
CA ARG A 8 23.40 8.92 -3.90
C ARG A 8 23.75 7.53 -3.39
N GLY A 9 24.90 7.01 -3.82
CA GLY A 9 25.45 5.74 -3.32
C GLY A 9 24.75 4.49 -3.85
N VAL A 10 24.03 4.59 -4.97
CA VAL A 10 23.48 3.41 -5.65
C VAL A 10 24.63 2.67 -6.35
N SER A 11 24.78 1.37 -6.09
CA SER A 11 25.77 0.55 -6.79
C SER A 11 25.43 0.45 -8.28
N GLU A 12 26.45 0.35 -9.13
CA GLU A 12 26.26 0.21 -10.57
C GLU A 12 25.41 -1.01 -10.91
N SER A 13 25.61 -2.13 -10.21
CA SER A 13 24.81 -3.35 -10.35
C SER A 13 23.31 -3.10 -10.15
N VAL A 14 22.94 -2.34 -9.12
CA VAL A 14 21.53 -2.02 -8.82
C VAL A 14 20.97 -1.06 -9.86
N ARG A 15 21.75 -0.06 -10.27
CA ARG A 15 21.35 0.87 -11.33
C ARG A 15 21.03 0.12 -12.62
N ASP A 16 21.90 -0.80 -13.01
CA ASP A 16 21.79 -1.54 -14.27
C ASP A 16 20.62 -2.52 -14.22
N GLU A 17 20.38 -3.17 -13.08
CA GLU A 17 19.20 -4.01 -12.89
C GLU A 17 17.89 -3.20 -12.97
N LEU A 18 17.84 -2.02 -12.35
CA LEU A 18 16.69 -1.12 -12.42
C LEU A 18 16.46 -0.62 -13.85
N ALA A 19 17.53 -0.31 -14.60
CA ALA A 19 17.45 0.08 -16.00
C ALA A 19 16.93 -1.08 -16.88
N ALA A 20 17.40 -2.31 -16.64
CA ALA A 20 16.90 -3.50 -17.33
C ALA A 20 15.41 -3.73 -17.06
N ARG A 21 14.97 -3.59 -15.80
CA ARG A 21 13.54 -3.69 -15.43
C ARG A 21 12.70 -2.60 -16.09
N ALA A 22 13.20 -1.37 -16.15
CA ALA A 22 12.53 -0.28 -16.86
C ALA A 22 12.39 -0.57 -18.36
N ALA A 23 13.46 -1.05 -19.00
CA ALA A 23 13.47 -1.42 -20.41
C ALA A 23 12.47 -2.55 -20.73
N LEU A 24 12.38 -3.57 -19.86
CA LEU A 24 11.39 -4.65 -19.97
C LEU A 24 9.94 -4.13 -19.94
N GLN A 25 9.70 -3.07 -19.17
CA GLN A 25 8.39 -2.41 -19.09
C GLN A 25 8.18 -1.34 -20.17
N ARG A 26 9.14 -1.18 -21.10
CA ARG A 26 9.15 -0.12 -22.13
C ARG A 26 9.00 1.29 -21.56
N GLN A 27 9.62 1.53 -20.41
CA GLN A 27 9.63 2.80 -19.71
C GLN A 27 11.07 3.34 -19.60
N SER A 28 11.21 4.65 -19.49
CA SER A 28 12.48 5.24 -19.08
C SER A 28 12.78 4.89 -17.62
N MET A 29 14.06 4.91 -17.24
CA MET A 29 14.48 4.65 -15.86
C MET A 29 13.82 5.60 -14.86
N GLN A 30 13.62 6.87 -15.24
CA GLN A 30 12.97 7.86 -14.38
C GLN A 30 11.48 7.57 -14.20
N GLU A 31 10.78 7.18 -15.26
CA GLU A 31 9.35 6.81 -15.18
C GLU A 31 9.13 5.56 -14.35
N PHE A 32 9.97 4.54 -14.54
CA PHE A 32 9.93 3.32 -13.75
C PHE A 32 10.15 3.62 -12.27
N LEU A 33 11.18 4.40 -11.92
CA LEU A 33 11.45 4.78 -10.54
C LEU A 33 10.33 5.62 -9.92
N ARG A 34 9.73 6.54 -10.69
CA ARG A 34 8.57 7.31 -10.23
C ARG A 34 7.40 6.38 -9.91
N SER A 35 7.06 5.45 -10.80
CA SER A 35 5.97 4.50 -10.60
C SER A 35 6.22 3.62 -9.36
N GLU A 36 7.46 3.16 -9.17
CA GLU A 36 7.81 2.37 -7.99
C GLU A 36 7.72 3.18 -6.69
N LEU A 37 8.14 4.45 -6.69
CA LEU A 37 7.98 5.35 -5.53
C LEU A 37 6.51 5.61 -5.21
N GLU A 38 5.67 5.84 -6.22
CA GLU A 38 4.21 5.98 -6.06
C GLU A 38 3.59 4.68 -5.52
N ARG A 39 4.04 3.53 -6.03
CA ARG A 39 3.60 2.21 -5.54
C ARG A 39 3.97 2.00 -4.08
N ILE A 40 5.18 2.37 -3.67
CA ILE A 40 5.61 2.31 -2.27
C ILE A 40 4.76 3.25 -1.42
N ALA A 41 4.55 4.50 -1.86
CA ALA A 41 3.77 5.49 -1.11
C ALA A 41 2.28 5.12 -1.01
N SER A 42 1.72 4.46 -2.03
CA SER A 42 0.33 4.00 -2.04
C SER A 42 0.04 2.86 -1.04
N ARG A 43 1.09 2.18 -0.56
CA ARG A 43 0.97 1.17 0.49
C ARG A 43 1.26 1.84 1.83
N PRO A 44 0.23 2.23 2.61
CA PRO A 44 0.46 2.69 3.97
C PRO A 44 1.23 1.60 4.72
N SER A 45 2.19 2.00 5.56
CA SER A 45 2.81 1.08 6.50
C SER A 45 1.70 0.37 7.30
N LEU A 46 1.94 -0.87 7.70
CA LEU A 46 0.95 -1.65 8.44
C LEU A 46 0.45 -0.88 9.66
N ASP A 47 1.33 -0.16 10.35
CA ASP A 47 1.00 0.70 11.49
C ASP A 47 0.07 1.86 11.10
N THR A 48 0.39 2.61 10.04
CA THR A 48 -0.46 3.72 9.57
C THR A 48 -1.82 3.20 9.08
N TRP A 49 -1.85 2.04 8.44
CA TRP A 49 -3.09 1.41 8.02
C TRP A 49 -3.92 0.94 9.23
N LEU A 50 -3.31 0.29 10.21
CA LEU A 50 -3.97 -0.16 11.44
C LEU A 50 -4.53 1.02 12.23
N GLN A 51 -3.82 2.14 12.27
CA GLN A 51 -4.31 3.36 12.88
C GLN A 51 -5.55 3.89 12.15
N GLY A 52 -5.52 3.99 10.81
CA GLY A 52 -6.69 4.38 10.03
C GLY A 52 -7.89 3.42 10.18
N VAL A 53 -7.64 2.12 10.34
CA VAL A 53 -8.71 1.13 10.65
C VAL A 53 -9.29 1.37 12.04
N ARG A 54 -8.46 1.64 13.05
CA ARG A 54 -8.93 1.94 14.41
C ARG A 54 -9.76 3.22 14.47
N GLU A 55 -9.30 4.28 13.79
CA GLU A 55 -10.03 5.55 13.68
C GLU A 55 -11.37 5.36 12.98
N ARG A 56 -11.40 4.66 11.84
CA ARG A 56 -12.64 4.34 11.13
C ARG A 56 -13.59 3.50 11.97
N LYS A 57 -13.08 2.53 12.72
CA LYS A 57 -13.87 1.67 13.63
C LYS A 57 -14.42 2.47 14.83
N ALA A 58 -13.69 3.48 15.30
CA ALA A 58 -14.17 4.37 16.35
C ALA A 58 -15.25 5.32 15.84
N ALA A 59 -15.09 5.85 14.61
CA ALA A 59 -16.06 6.75 13.97
C ALA A 59 -17.33 6.03 13.51
N ALA A 60 -17.25 4.75 13.13
CA ALA A 60 -18.41 3.92 12.88
C ALA A 60 -19.07 3.55 14.23
N GLU A 61 -20.07 4.33 14.64
CA GLU A 61 -20.86 4.11 15.87
C GLU A 61 -21.59 2.74 15.89
N THR A 62 -21.61 2.02 14.77
CA THR A 62 -22.16 0.67 14.66
C THR A 62 -21.21 -0.36 15.26
N ARG A 63 -21.57 -0.90 16.43
CA ARG A 63 -20.91 -2.06 17.04
C ARG A 63 -21.79 -3.30 16.95
N VAL A 64 -21.32 -4.32 16.25
CA VAL A 64 -21.97 -5.64 16.27
C VAL A 64 -21.43 -6.43 17.46
N ARG A 65 -22.32 -6.83 18.38
CA ARG A 65 -21.91 -7.68 19.51
C ARG A 65 -21.72 -9.13 19.06
N PRO A 66 -20.77 -9.88 19.65
CA PRO A 66 -20.57 -11.29 19.31
C PRO A 66 -21.85 -12.13 19.39
N ALA A 67 -22.71 -11.87 20.40
CA ALA A 67 -24.00 -12.54 20.54
C ALA A 67 -24.93 -12.31 19.33
N SER A 68 -24.94 -11.11 18.75
CA SER A 68 -25.73 -10.79 17.56
C SER A 68 -25.22 -11.54 16.32
N ILE A 69 -23.90 -11.72 16.20
CA ILE A 69 -23.28 -12.50 15.11
C ILE A 69 -23.68 -13.97 15.22
N LEU A 70 -23.57 -14.54 16.42
CA LEU A 70 -23.91 -15.94 16.66
C LEU A 70 -25.40 -16.19 16.44
N SER A 71 -26.26 -15.29 16.93
CA SER A 71 -27.71 -15.38 16.72
C SER A 71 -28.09 -15.31 15.24
N ALA A 72 -27.49 -14.40 14.46
CA ALA A 72 -27.75 -14.30 13.02
C ALA A 72 -27.29 -15.55 12.26
N ARG A 73 -26.13 -16.11 12.62
CA ARG A 73 -25.61 -17.37 12.05
C ARG A 73 -26.52 -18.56 12.36
N ASP A 74 -27.02 -18.64 13.59
CA ASP A 74 -27.84 -19.77 14.03
C ASP A 74 -29.26 -19.69 13.46
N MET A 75 -29.75 -18.49 13.12
CA MET A 75 -31.00 -18.28 12.37
C MET A 75 -30.91 -18.78 10.92
N ASP A 76 -29.78 -18.62 10.24
CA ASP A 76 -29.56 -19.09 8.86
C ASP A 76 -29.47 -20.63 8.76
N ARG A 77 -29.23 -21.31 9.89
CA ARG A 77 -29.14 -22.77 9.98
C ARG A 77 -30.46 -23.48 10.31
N ARG A 78 -31.55 -22.74 10.53
CA ARG A 78 -32.89 -23.28 10.82
C ARG A 78 -33.80 -23.14 9.63
#